data_AF-A0A9D5V288-F1
#
_entry.id   AF-A0A9D5V288-F1
#
_cell.length_a   1.000
_cell.length_b   1.000
_cell.length_c   1.000
_cell.angle_alpha   90.00
_cell.angle_beta   90.00
_cell.angle_gamma   90.00
#
_symmetry.space_group_name_H-M   'P 1'
#
loop_
_entity.id
_entity.type
_entity.pdbx_description
1 polymer ?
#
loop_
_entity_poly.entity_id
_entity_poly.type
_entity_poly.pdbx_seq_one_letter_code
_entity_poly.pdbx_strand_id
1 'polypeptide(L)'
;MPDNRKHSRVVPPIDVSIHCDNGTVYRGVVNDISVAGVNIKISKVYDMGLCQEGLLKMKFGSHEDPYVAEFIGEVVRCDQNSITYKLKESDPNNFKLLKKTILDYAAHPKEVIDEIKFNPGLSLNSLYLPAMRDSILSFIQEAVKSIFSIYLETEVLVVSRASREVDADDVKISSVCGFNGALYGSIIVVSEIVFAKALVAKLLELEPGQVSMPTIIDGFGELSNMISGGVQSGLSEEYENISLIPPMVFVGHQCTYSSDQLFNVRADFDCLFGPFSVECFFSIV
;
A
#
# COMPACT_ATOMS: atom_id res chain seq x y z
N MET A 1 -2.61 35.15 -1.03
CA MET A 1 -3.60 34.05 -1.15
C MET A 1 -4.11 33.72 0.24
N PRO A 2 -5.42 33.50 0.44
CA PRO A 2 -5.92 32.99 1.71
C PRO A 2 -5.24 31.65 2.02
N ASP A 3 -4.85 31.47 3.28
CA ASP A 3 -4.25 30.24 3.76
C ASP A 3 -5.33 29.15 3.84
N ASN A 4 -5.51 28.43 2.73
CA ASN A 4 -6.50 27.35 2.63
C ASN A 4 -6.20 26.17 3.58
N ARG A 5 -5.07 26.16 4.28
CA ARG A 5 -4.65 25.08 5.20
C ARG A 5 -5.34 25.13 6.57
N LYS A 6 -6.23 26.10 6.82
CA LYS A 6 -6.90 26.24 8.12
C LYS A 6 -7.84 25.08 8.46
N HIS A 7 -8.32 24.36 7.45
CA HIS A 7 -9.34 23.32 7.62
C HIS A 7 -8.77 21.93 7.93
N SER A 8 -7.49 21.67 7.61
CA SER A 8 -6.85 20.36 7.88
C SER A 8 -6.06 20.28 9.17
N ARG A 9 -5.87 21.41 9.86
CA ARG A 9 -5.10 21.44 11.10
C ARG A 9 -5.95 20.99 12.27
N VAL A 10 -5.47 20.00 12.99
CA VAL A 10 -6.11 19.45 14.18
C VAL A 10 -5.26 19.70 15.42
N VAL A 11 -5.85 19.64 16.61
CA VAL A 11 -5.19 19.96 17.89
C VAL A 11 -5.17 18.73 18.80
N PRO A 12 -4.34 17.72 18.52
CA PRO A 12 -4.23 16.54 19.36
C PRO A 12 -3.28 16.81 20.54
N PRO A 13 -3.53 16.24 21.73
CA PRO A 13 -2.69 16.40 22.91
C PRO A 13 -1.45 15.47 22.82
N ILE A 14 -0.57 15.72 21.86
CA ILE A 14 0.61 14.88 21.60
C ILE A 14 1.86 15.55 22.18
N ASP A 15 2.59 14.81 23.02
CA ASP A 15 3.92 15.19 23.46
C ASP A 15 4.93 15.00 22.33
N VAL A 16 5.81 15.98 22.15
CA VAL A 16 6.82 15.95 21.09
C VAL A 16 8.21 16.37 21.58
N SER A 17 9.22 15.86 20.88
CA SER A 17 10.58 16.34 21.02
C SER A 17 11.29 16.44 19.68
N ILE A 18 12.00 17.54 19.43
CA ILE A 18 12.84 17.72 18.24
C ILE A 18 14.29 17.52 18.66
N HIS A 19 14.99 16.59 18.01
CA HIS A 19 16.41 16.29 18.22
C HIS A 19 17.18 16.86 17.04
N CYS A 20 17.92 17.94 17.26
CA CYS A 20 18.69 18.59 16.20
C CYS A 20 20.12 18.02 16.11
N ASP A 21 20.75 18.17 14.94
CA ASP A 21 22.09 17.62 14.66
C ASP A 21 23.18 18.16 15.59
N ASN A 22 22.98 19.35 16.18
CA ASN A 22 23.88 19.96 17.15
C ASN A 22 23.73 19.38 18.58
N GLY A 23 22.92 18.34 18.75
CA GLY A 23 22.62 17.69 20.04
C GLY A 23 21.57 18.41 20.88
N THR A 24 21.00 19.52 20.41
CA THR A 24 19.95 20.24 21.14
C THR A 24 18.63 19.50 21.04
N VAL A 25 17.91 19.42 22.17
CA VAL A 25 16.60 18.76 22.25
C VAL A 25 15.55 19.75 22.71
N TYR A 26 14.58 20.01 21.84
CA TYR A 26 13.40 20.81 22.14
C TYR A 26 12.26 19.91 22.56
N ARG A 27 11.49 20.31 23.59
CA ARG A 27 10.33 19.55 24.08
C ARG A 27 9.12 20.45 24.16
N GLY A 28 7.98 19.91 23.78
CA GLY A 28 6.73 20.65 23.77
C GLY A 28 5.53 19.74 23.58
N VAL A 29 4.39 20.37 23.33
CA VAL A 29 3.14 19.72 22.96
C VAL A 29 2.69 20.24 21.62
N VAL A 30 2.03 19.40 20.83
CA VAL A 30 1.42 19.84 19.56
C VAL A 30 0.40 20.93 19.86
N ASN A 31 0.60 22.11 19.28
CA ASN A 31 -0.39 23.19 19.26
C ASN A 31 -1.42 22.93 18.17
N ASP A 32 -0.94 22.53 17.00
CA ASP A 32 -1.76 22.09 15.88
C ASP A 32 -0.90 21.27 14.90
N ILE A 33 -1.51 20.37 14.15
CA ILE A 33 -0.81 19.50 13.21
C ILE A 33 -1.60 19.29 11.92
N SER A 34 -0.86 19.19 10.82
CA SER A 34 -1.34 18.78 9.51
C SER A 34 -0.38 17.72 8.95
N VAL A 35 -0.72 17.15 7.80
CA VAL A 35 0.22 16.28 7.06
C VAL A 35 1.48 17.00 6.60
N ALA A 36 1.44 18.33 6.49
CA ALA A 36 2.55 19.15 6.02
C ALA A 36 3.58 19.49 7.11
N GLY A 37 3.16 19.43 8.36
CA GLY A 37 3.93 20.03 9.43
C GLY A 37 3.17 20.16 10.73
N VAL A 38 3.95 20.38 11.77
CA VAL A 38 3.53 20.43 13.17
C VAL A 38 3.84 21.81 13.72
N ASN A 39 2.86 22.47 14.32
CA ASN A 39 3.13 23.60 15.21
C ASN A 39 3.22 23.06 16.64
N ILE A 40 4.32 23.37 17.31
CA ILE A 40 4.69 22.81 18.60
C ILE A 40 4.76 23.95 19.59
N LYS A 41 3.97 23.90 20.64
CA LYS A 41 4.06 24.81 21.77
C LYS A 41 5.20 24.37 22.70
N ILE A 42 6.17 25.25 22.91
CA ILE A 42 7.34 24.97 23.76
C ILE A 42 7.23 25.72 25.10
N SER A 43 7.79 25.12 26.16
CA SER A 43 7.74 25.67 27.51
C SER A 43 8.88 26.65 27.83
N LYS A 44 9.95 26.66 27.02
CA LYS A 44 11.09 27.55 27.16
C LYS A 44 11.48 28.09 25.78
N VAL A 45 11.76 29.38 25.73
CA VAL A 45 12.26 30.05 24.52
C VAL A 45 13.71 29.63 24.31
N TYR A 46 14.02 29.16 23.12
CA TYR A 46 15.39 28.91 22.71
C TYR A 46 15.65 29.69 21.43
N ASP A 47 16.86 30.24 21.31
CA ASP A 47 17.32 30.83 20.06
C ASP A 47 17.61 29.69 19.08
N MET A 48 16.65 29.39 18.20
CA MET A 48 16.80 28.38 17.17
C MET A 48 17.20 29.01 15.84
N GLY A 49 18.21 28.44 15.20
CA GLY A 49 18.46 28.72 13.79
C GLY A 49 17.27 28.26 12.95
N LEU A 50 16.75 29.14 12.09
CA LEU A 50 15.81 28.74 11.03
C LEU A 50 16.48 27.73 10.10
N CYS A 51 15.69 26.84 9.49
CA CYS A 51 16.13 25.80 8.56
C CYS A 51 17.06 24.74 9.18
N GLN A 52 17.03 24.58 10.50
CA GLN A 52 17.72 23.48 11.14
C GLN A 52 16.96 22.16 10.92
N GLU A 53 17.65 21.18 10.33
CA GLU A 53 17.14 19.81 10.23
C GLU A 53 17.22 19.09 11.57
N GLY A 54 16.39 18.07 11.73
CA GLY A 54 16.43 17.22 12.90
C GLY A 54 15.46 16.05 12.82
N LEU A 55 15.33 15.36 13.94
CA LEU A 55 14.41 14.25 14.15
C LEU A 55 13.30 14.67 15.12
N LEU A 56 12.08 14.81 14.62
CA LEU A 56 10.89 14.99 15.42
C LEU A 56 10.40 13.63 15.92
N LYS A 57 10.33 13.46 17.24
CA LYS A 57 9.67 12.32 17.89
C LYS A 57 8.33 12.75 18.45
N MET A 58 7.28 11.99 18.13
CA MET A 58 5.91 12.21 18.57
C MET A 58 5.40 11.00 19.36
N LYS A 59 4.79 11.22 20.52
CA LYS A 59 4.26 10.15 21.37
C LYS A 59 2.75 9.99 21.18
N PHE A 60 2.34 8.84 20.67
CA PHE A 60 0.94 8.47 20.47
C PHE A 60 0.51 7.43 21.50
N GLY A 61 -0.78 7.38 21.85
CA GLY A 61 -1.33 6.40 22.79
C GLY A 61 -1.40 6.90 24.24
N SER A 62 -1.65 5.99 25.18
CA SER A 62 -1.75 6.32 26.60
C SER A 62 -0.38 6.55 27.23
N HIS A 63 -0.35 7.21 28.39
CA HIS A 63 0.90 7.50 29.11
C HIS A 63 1.67 6.25 29.56
N GLU A 64 1.01 5.11 29.70
CA GLU A 64 1.62 3.88 30.24
C GLU A 64 2.44 3.11 29.20
N ASP A 65 2.06 3.17 27.92
CA ASP A 65 2.78 2.52 26.82
C ASP A 65 2.66 3.34 25.52
N PRO A 66 3.39 4.46 25.40
CA PRO A 66 3.28 5.32 24.24
C PRO A 66 4.08 4.76 23.06
N TYR A 67 3.44 4.69 21.89
CA TYR A 67 4.15 4.48 20.63
C TYR A 67 4.88 5.77 20.25
N VAL A 68 6.16 5.67 19.91
CA VAL A 68 6.98 6.80 19.49
C VAL A 68 7.18 6.75 17.98
N ALA A 69 6.57 7.69 17.27
CA ALA A 69 6.83 7.86 15.84
C ALA A 69 7.92 8.92 15.62
N GLU A 70 8.79 8.66 14.66
CA GLU A 70 9.93 9.49 14.30
C GLU A 70 9.77 10.05 12.88
N PHE A 71 10.01 11.35 12.73
CA PHE A 71 9.92 12.08 11.47
C PHE A 71 11.16 12.94 11.27
N ILE A 72 11.71 12.94 10.06
CA ILE A 72 12.76 13.86 9.63
C ILE A 72 12.09 15.09 9.03
N GLY A 73 12.63 16.26 9.35
CA GLY A 73 12.09 17.53 8.89
C GLY A 73 12.96 18.71 9.25
N GLU A 74 12.42 19.91 9.07
CA GLU A 74 13.15 21.16 9.32
C GLU A 74 12.31 22.18 10.10
N VAL A 75 12.96 22.96 10.93
CA VAL A 75 12.37 24.13 11.57
C VAL A 75 12.17 25.23 10.52
N VAL A 76 10.92 25.55 10.20
CA VAL A 76 10.60 26.61 9.22
C VAL A 76 10.21 27.93 9.87
N ARG A 77 9.81 27.90 11.14
CA ARG A 77 9.48 29.10 11.91
C ARG A 77 9.70 28.85 13.41
N CYS A 78 10.25 29.84 14.09
CA CYS A 78 10.35 29.87 15.55
C CYS A 78 9.77 31.20 16.04
N ASP A 79 8.77 31.13 16.91
CA ASP A 79 8.25 32.27 17.65
C ASP A 79 8.60 32.11 19.14
N GLN A 80 8.24 33.09 19.99
CA GLN A 80 8.59 33.05 21.42
C GLN A 80 8.07 31.79 22.14
N ASN A 81 6.91 31.26 21.73
CA ASN A 81 6.25 30.14 22.41
C ASN A 81 5.95 28.96 21.49
N SER A 82 6.42 28.98 20.24
CA SER A 82 6.08 27.94 19.28
C SER A 82 7.16 27.70 18.23
N ILE A 83 7.17 26.46 17.72
CA ILE A 83 8.02 26.01 16.64
C ILE A 83 7.11 25.46 15.55
N THR A 84 7.25 25.95 14.32
CA THR A 84 6.69 25.27 13.16
C THR A 84 7.75 24.38 12.54
N TYR A 85 7.45 23.09 12.51
CA TYR A 85 8.31 22.04 11.99
C TYR A 85 7.67 21.44 10.73
N LYS A 86 8.38 21.49 9.61
CA LYS A 86 7.92 20.94 8.34
C LYS A 86 8.44 19.52 8.19
N LEU A 87 7.53 18.57 7.96
CA LEU A 87 7.88 17.17 7.76
C LEU A 87 8.48 16.98 6.37
N LYS A 88 9.55 16.20 6.27
CA LYS A 88 10.19 15.81 5.00
C LYS A 88 10.08 14.30 4.79
N GLU A 89 10.46 13.51 5.77
CA GLU A 89 10.54 12.05 5.66
C GLU A 89 10.11 11.36 6.96
N SER A 90 9.71 10.08 6.86
CA SER A 90 9.40 9.20 7.98
C SER A 90 9.16 7.80 7.42
N ASP A 91 9.27 6.78 8.27
CA ASP A 91 8.82 5.44 7.89
C ASP A 91 7.29 5.39 7.66
N PRO A 92 6.80 4.39 6.91
CA PRO A 92 5.39 4.29 6.55
C PRO A 92 4.45 4.07 7.74
N ASN A 93 4.87 3.34 8.77
CA ASN A 93 4.02 3.05 9.93
C ASN A 93 3.79 4.31 10.77
N ASN A 94 4.83 5.12 10.94
CA ASN A 94 4.73 6.43 11.59
C ASN A 94 3.79 7.38 10.84
N PHE A 95 3.82 7.36 9.50
CA PHE A 95 2.86 8.12 8.70
C PHE A 95 1.43 7.58 8.80
N LYS A 96 1.24 6.25 8.81
CA LYS A 96 -0.08 5.63 9.05
C LYS A 96 -0.65 6.11 10.40
N LEU A 97 0.19 6.12 11.44
CA LEU A 97 -0.20 6.59 12.77
C LEU A 97 -0.51 8.08 12.81
N LEU A 98 0.32 8.91 12.16
CA LEU A 98 0.07 10.34 12.04
C LEU A 98 -1.25 10.62 11.31
N LYS A 99 -1.48 9.96 10.17
CA LYS A 99 -2.72 10.09 9.39
C LYS A 99 -3.93 9.70 10.22
N LYS A 100 -3.90 8.52 10.85
CA LYS A 100 -4.97 8.05 11.75
C LYS A 100 -5.26 9.09 12.82
N THR A 101 -4.22 9.60 13.48
CA THR A 101 -4.37 10.63 14.52
C THR A 101 -4.96 11.93 13.97
N ILE A 102 -4.55 12.38 12.79
CA ILE A 102 -5.15 13.59 12.20
C ILE A 102 -6.64 13.35 11.92
N LEU A 103 -7.00 12.20 11.37
CA LEU A 103 -8.39 11.84 11.05
C LEU A 103 -9.25 11.72 12.32
N ASP A 104 -8.72 11.11 13.39
CA ASP A 104 -9.42 10.93 14.67
C ASP A 104 -9.77 12.28 15.33
N TYR A 105 -8.96 13.32 15.10
CA TYR A 105 -9.18 14.66 15.65
C TYR A 105 -9.78 15.66 14.66
N ALA A 106 -10.04 15.26 13.41
CA ALA A 106 -10.57 16.16 12.38
C ALA A 106 -12.08 16.37 12.54
N ALA A 107 -12.51 17.63 12.60
CA ALA A 107 -13.93 17.96 12.55
C ALA A 107 -14.56 17.59 11.20
N HIS A 108 -13.77 17.65 10.12
CA HIS A 108 -14.18 17.34 8.75
C HIS A 108 -13.15 16.42 8.05
N PRO A 109 -13.17 15.10 8.32
CA PRO A 109 -12.16 14.16 7.81
C PRO A 109 -12.01 14.15 6.27
N LYS A 110 -13.10 14.40 5.53
CA LYS A 110 -13.06 14.48 4.06
C LYS A 110 -12.18 15.62 3.54
N GLU A 111 -12.22 16.78 4.18
CA GLU A 111 -11.42 17.94 3.78
C GLU A 111 -9.92 17.69 4.00
N VAL A 112 -9.57 16.96 5.06
CA VAL A 112 -8.19 16.50 5.31
C VAL A 112 -7.72 15.55 4.21
N ILE A 113 -8.55 14.57 3.85
CA ILE A 113 -8.25 13.61 2.78
C ILE A 113 -8.03 14.36 1.46
N ASP A 114 -8.88 15.32 1.13
CA ASP A 114 -8.75 16.11 -0.09
C ASP A 114 -7.46 16.94 -0.07
N GLU A 115 -7.09 17.60 1.04
CA GLU A 115 -5.84 18.37 1.13
C GLU A 115 -4.59 17.51 0.94
N ILE A 116 -4.61 16.26 1.47
CA ILE A 116 -3.54 15.27 1.26
C ILE A 116 -3.37 14.98 -0.24
N LYS A 117 -4.48 14.88 -0.99
CA LYS A 117 -4.46 14.63 -2.44
C LYS A 117 -3.95 15.83 -3.24
N PHE A 118 -4.33 17.05 -2.85
CA PHE A 118 -4.05 18.27 -3.64
C PHE A 118 -2.64 18.86 -3.49
N ASN A 119 -1.82 18.40 -2.54
CA ASN A 119 -0.47 18.91 -2.35
C ASN A 119 0.60 17.85 -2.69
N PRO A 120 0.94 17.63 -3.97
CA PRO A 120 1.91 16.62 -4.37
C PRO A 120 3.35 16.93 -3.92
N GLY A 121 3.70 18.19 -3.61
CA GLY A 121 4.98 18.52 -2.96
C GLY A 121 5.05 18.15 -1.47
N LEU A 122 3.91 17.78 -0.89
CA LEU A 122 3.74 17.12 0.40
C LEU A 122 3.47 15.62 0.20
N SER A 123 3.66 15.10 -1.02
CA SER A 123 3.31 13.73 -1.32
C SER A 123 4.22 12.80 -0.55
N LEU A 124 3.66 12.29 0.53
CA LEU A 124 3.68 10.89 0.90
C LEU A 124 3.94 9.94 -0.29
N ASN A 125 3.59 10.23 -1.54
CA ASN A 125 3.81 9.34 -2.70
C ASN A 125 5.24 8.79 -2.88
N SER A 126 6.34 9.50 -2.52
CA SER A 126 7.69 8.89 -2.67
C SER A 126 8.03 7.84 -1.61
N LEU A 127 7.42 7.93 -0.42
CA LEU A 127 7.62 7.03 0.73
C LEU A 127 6.48 6.01 0.89
N TYR A 128 5.27 6.40 0.54
CA TYR A 128 4.02 5.66 0.62
C TYR A 128 3.86 4.70 -0.55
N LEU A 129 4.35 5.06 -1.74
CA LEU A 129 4.25 4.17 -2.87
C LEU A 129 5.12 2.92 -2.70
N PRO A 130 6.40 3.00 -2.28
CA PRO A 130 7.17 1.81 -1.94
C PRO A 130 6.48 0.95 -0.86
N ALA A 131 6.03 1.58 0.22
CA ALA A 131 5.35 0.87 1.32
C ALA A 131 4.05 0.19 0.88
N MET A 132 3.24 0.87 0.07
CA MET A 132 2.02 0.31 -0.48
C MET A 132 2.32 -0.83 -1.46
N ARG A 133 3.39 -0.70 -2.26
CA ARG A 133 3.84 -1.78 -3.12
C ARG A 133 4.22 -3.01 -2.31
N ASP A 134 4.92 -2.83 -1.19
CA ASP A 134 5.29 -3.91 -0.28
C ASP A 134 4.06 -4.53 0.40
N SER A 135 3.11 -3.73 0.88
CA SER A 135 1.83 -4.23 1.41
C SER A 135 1.06 -5.05 0.37
N ILE A 136 0.88 -4.52 -0.84
CA ILE A 136 0.19 -5.22 -1.94
C ILE A 136 0.92 -6.51 -2.29
N LEU A 137 2.24 -6.49 -2.33
CA LEU A 137 3.05 -7.68 -2.57
C LEU A 137 2.82 -8.75 -1.49
N SER A 138 2.77 -8.35 -0.21
CA SER A 138 2.45 -9.27 0.89
C SER A 138 1.06 -9.86 0.75
N PHE A 139 0.04 -9.04 0.47
CA PHE A 139 -1.33 -9.50 0.27
C PHE A 139 -1.46 -10.50 -0.87
N ILE A 140 -0.75 -10.26 -1.99
CA ILE A 140 -0.69 -11.21 -3.12
C ILE A 140 -0.07 -12.53 -2.68
N GLN A 141 1.08 -12.49 -2.00
CA GLN A 141 1.78 -13.70 -1.57
C GLN A 141 0.97 -14.50 -0.54
N GLU A 142 0.32 -13.84 0.41
CA GLU A 142 -0.52 -14.46 1.42
C GLU A 142 -1.79 -15.07 0.80
N ALA A 143 -2.47 -14.34 -0.09
CA ALA A 143 -3.65 -14.85 -0.80
C ALA A 143 -3.31 -16.12 -1.59
N VAL A 144 -2.23 -16.08 -2.39
CA VAL A 144 -1.78 -17.23 -3.19
C VAL A 144 -1.42 -18.42 -2.30
N LYS A 145 -0.59 -18.23 -1.27
CA LYS A 145 -0.18 -19.32 -0.37
C LYS A 145 -1.38 -19.94 0.34
N SER A 146 -2.30 -19.11 0.82
CA SER A 146 -3.52 -19.56 1.50
C SER A 146 -4.39 -20.42 0.58
N ILE A 147 -4.68 -19.93 -0.63
CA ILE A 147 -5.56 -20.65 -1.57
C ILE A 147 -4.94 -21.98 -2.00
N PHE A 148 -3.64 -22.00 -2.33
CA PHE A 148 -2.99 -23.23 -2.76
C PHE A 148 -2.85 -24.24 -1.61
N SER A 149 -2.59 -23.77 -0.39
CA SER A 149 -2.56 -24.65 0.78
C SER A 149 -3.93 -25.23 1.11
N ILE A 150 -5.00 -24.43 1.04
CA ILE A 150 -6.35 -24.84 1.46
C ILE A 150 -7.03 -25.71 0.40
N TYR A 151 -6.96 -25.31 -0.88
CA TYR A 151 -7.77 -25.92 -1.94
C TYR A 151 -6.99 -26.91 -2.81
N LEU A 152 -5.66 -26.81 -2.85
CA LEU A 152 -4.81 -27.62 -3.73
C LEU A 152 -3.85 -28.53 -2.95
N GLU A 153 -3.80 -28.39 -1.62
CA GLU A 153 -2.89 -29.12 -0.72
C GLU A 153 -1.44 -29.10 -1.21
N THR A 154 -1.01 -27.95 -1.74
CA THR A 154 0.30 -27.81 -2.37
C THR A 154 1.02 -26.57 -1.86
N GLU A 155 2.34 -26.66 -1.77
CA GLU A 155 3.19 -25.52 -1.44
C GLU A 155 3.48 -24.70 -2.69
N VAL A 156 3.55 -23.38 -2.50
CA VAL A 156 3.93 -22.42 -3.54
C VAL A 156 5.17 -21.68 -3.10
N LEU A 157 6.16 -21.65 -3.99
CA LEU A 157 7.41 -20.93 -3.77
C LEU A 157 7.31 -19.56 -4.44
N VAL A 158 7.64 -18.51 -3.70
CA VAL A 158 7.85 -17.17 -4.27
C VAL A 158 9.24 -17.17 -4.91
N VAL A 159 9.32 -16.89 -6.20
CA VAL A 159 10.57 -16.90 -6.96
C VAL A 159 10.90 -15.51 -7.48
N SER A 160 12.18 -15.16 -7.53
CA SER A 160 12.61 -13.96 -8.25
C SER A 160 12.52 -14.24 -9.73
N ARG A 161 11.53 -13.64 -10.41
CA ARG A 161 11.28 -13.64 -11.87
C ARG A 161 11.98 -14.79 -12.60
N ALA A 162 11.27 -15.91 -12.73
CA ALA A 162 11.80 -17.12 -13.33
C ALA A 162 12.50 -16.80 -14.66
N SER A 163 13.81 -17.02 -14.72
CA SER A 163 14.61 -16.97 -15.94
C SER A 163 14.34 -18.22 -16.79
N ARG A 164 13.06 -18.50 -17.09
CA ARG A 164 12.72 -19.51 -18.07
C ARG A 164 12.60 -18.81 -19.42
N GLU A 165 13.31 -19.35 -20.41
CA GLU A 165 13.05 -19.03 -21.80
C GLU A 165 11.58 -19.42 -22.06
N VAL A 166 10.74 -18.40 -22.21
CA VAL A 166 9.36 -18.58 -22.63
C VAL A 166 9.41 -19.03 -24.07
N ASP A 167 8.93 -20.23 -24.35
CA ASP A 167 8.76 -20.64 -25.73
C ASP A 167 7.71 -19.72 -26.37
N ALA A 168 8.07 -19.10 -27.50
CA ALA A 168 7.21 -18.12 -28.17
C ALA A 168 5.90 -18.77 -28.69
N ASP A 169 5.90 -20.10 -28.79
CA ASP A 169 4.77 -20.90 -29.24
C ASP A 169 3.86 -21.40 -28.10
N ASP A 170 4.17 -21.08 -26.83
CA ASP A 170 3.33 -21.51 -25.70
C ASP A 170 2.04 -20.69 -25.58
N VAL A 171 0.90 -21.38 -25.65
CA VAL A 171 -0.40 -20.79 -25.35
C VAL A 171 -0.44 -20.35 -23.88
N LYS A 172 -0.64 -19.05 -23.66
CA LYS A 172 -0.83 -18.45 -22.34
C LYS A 172 -2.31 -18.34 -22.02
N ILE A 173 -2.59 -18.33 -20.73
CA ILE A 173 -3.89 -18.04 -20.15
C ILE A 173 -3.71 -16.96 -19.10
N SER A 174 -4.66 -16.06 -19.05
CA SER A 174 -4.67 -14.98 -18.07
C SER A 174 -6.05 -14.64 -17.61
N SER A 175 -6.14 -14.04 -16.44
CA SER A 175 -7.38 -13.55 -15.88
C SER A 175 -7.16 -12.15 -15.34
N VAL A 176 -8.09 -11.24 -15.63
CA VAL A 176 -8.08 -9.87 -15.14
C VAL A 176 -9.30 -9.66 -14.25
N CYS A 177 -9.07 -9.34 -12.99
CA CYS A 177 -10.10 -8.94 -12.03
C CYS A 177 -9.91 -7.46 -11.70
N GLY A 178 -10.85 -6.62 -12.12
CA GLY A 178 -10.81 -5.19 -11.81
C GLY A 178 -11.22 -4.92 -10.36
N PHE A 179 -10.77 -3.81 -9.79
CA PHE A 179 -11.28 -3.32 -8.51
C PHE A 179 -11.41 -1.80 -8.51
N ASN A 180 -12.33 -1.30 -7.68
CA ASN A 180 -12.55 0.14 -7.46
C ASN A 180 -12.85 0.42 -5.98
N GLY A 181 -12.86 1.70 -5.60
CA GLY A 181 -13.02 2.13 -4.21
C GLY A 181 -12.08 3.28 -3.88
N ALA A 182 -11.45 3.22 -2.71
CA ALA A 182 -10.37 4.13 -2.34
C ALA A 182 -9.12 3.98 -3.24
N LEU A 183 -8.94 2.78 -3.80
CA LEU A 183 -7.98 2.48 -4.85
C LEU A 183 -8.74 1.96 -6.08
N TYR A 184 -8.18 2.16 -7.26
CA TYR A 184 -8.68 1.54 -8.47
C TYR A 184 -7.56 0.88 -9.25
N GLY A 185 -7.89 -0.20 -9.94
CA GLY A 185 -6.88 -1.02 -10.57
C GLY A 185 -7.38 -2.37 -11.06
N SER A 186 -6.43 -3.27 -11.27
CA SER A 186 -6.71 -4.65 -11.64
C SER A 186 -5.67 -5.61 -11.08
N ILE A 187 -6.13 -6.82 -10.76
CA ILE A 187 -5.30 -7.97 -10.45
C ILE A 187 -5.29 -8.87 -11.67
N ILE A 188 -4.11 -9.28 -12.09
CA ILE A 188 -3.88 -10.08 -13.28
C ILE A 188 -3.14 -11.35 -12.89
N VAL A 189 -3.76 -12.50 -13.11
CA VAL A 189 -3.10 -13.81 -12.96
C VAL A 189 -2.70 -14.29 -14.34
N VAL A 190 -1.44 -14.67 -14.53
CA VAL A 190 -0.88 -15.10 -15.82
C VAL A 190 -0.14 -16.42 -15.67
N SER A 191 -0.39 -17.35 -16.57
CA SER A 191 0.36 -18.61 -16.65
C SER A 191 0.29 -19.22 -18.06
N GLU A 192 0.89 -20.39 -18.23
CA GLU A 192 0.71 -21.25 -19.39
C GLU A 192 -0.58 -22.04 -19.29
N ILE A 193 -1.14 -22.41 -20.44
CA ILE A 193 -2.36 -23.21 -20.47
C ILE A 193 -2.19 -24.58 -19.81
N VAL A 194 -0.97 -25.13 -19.85
CA VAL A 194 -0.65 -26.43 -19.22
C VAL A 194 -0.78 -26.37 -17.70
N PHE A 195 -0.41 -25.24 -17.09
CA PHE A 195 -0.61 -24.99 -15.66
C PHE A 195 -2.10 -24.96 -15.33
N ALA A 196 -2.89 -24.16 -16.05
CA ALA A 196 -4.32 -24.05 -15.77
C ALA A 196 -5.04 -25.39 -15.96
N LYS A 197 -4.65 -26.16 -16.97
CA LYS A 197 -5.16 -27.51 -17.20
C LYS A 197 -4.85 -28.45 -16.03
N ALA A 198 -3.60 -28.45 -15.54
CA ALA A 198 -3.20 -29.29 -14.40
C ALA A 198 -3.89 -28.87 -13.10
N LEU A 199 -4.01 -27.56 -12.87
CA LEU A 199 -4.70 -26.99 -11.71
C LEU A 199 -6.18 -27.36 -11.68
N VAL A 200 -6.89 -27.16 -12.79
CA VAL A 200 -8.32 -27.48 -12.87
C VAL A 200 -8.57 -28.99 -12.82
N ALA A 201 -7.68 -29.80 -13.41
CA ALA A 201 -7.73 -31.25 -13.28
C ALA A 201 -7.62 -31.69 -11.81
N LYS A 202 -6.69 -31.11 -11.05
CA LYS A 202 -6.54 -31.38 -9.61
C LYS A 202 -7.79 -30.98 -8.82
N LEU A 203 -8.37 -29.80 -9.09
CA LEU A 203 -9.58 -29.33 -8.40
C LEU A 203 -10.81 -30.20 -8.65
N LEU A 204 -10.91 -30.79 -9.84
CA LEU A 204 -12.04 -31.62 -10.25
C LEU A 204 -11.79 -33.12 -10.05
N GLU A 205 -10.63 -33.50 -9.52
CA GLU A 205 -10.18 -34.90 -9.41
C GLU A 205 -10.24 -35.66 -10.75
N LEU A 206 -9.87 -34.97 -11.83
CA LEU A 206 -9.82 -35.50 -13.20
C LEU A 206 -8.37 -35.65 -13.68
N GLU A 207 -8.18 -36.46 -14.72
CA GLU A 207 -6.93 -36.45 -15.48
C GLU A 207 -6.83 -35.17 -16.32
N PRO A 208 -5.64 -34.57 -16.50
CA PRO A 208 -5.47 -33.36 -17.31
C PRO A 208 -6.09 -33.48 -18.70
N GLY A 209 -5.94 -34.63 -19.37
CA GLY A 209 -6.50 -34.89 -20.70
C GLY A 209 -8.04 -34.84 -20.78
N GLN A 210 -8.75 -34.88 -19.65
CA GLN A 210 -10.20 -34.90 -19.58
C GLN A 210 -10.83 -33.51 -19.40
N VAL A 211 -10.03 -32.49 -19.10
CA VAL A 211 -10.53 -31.13 -18.86
C VAL A 211 -10.74 -30.39 -20.18
N SER A 212 -11.98 -29.96 -20.41
CA SER A 212 -12.35 -29.19 -21.60
C SER A 212 -11.90 -27.73 -21.51
N MET A 213 -11.72 -27.05 -22.65
CA MET A 213 -11.37 -25.62 -22.67
C MET A 213 -12.34 -24.72 -21.88
N PRO A 214 -13.67 -24.85 -22.02
CA PRO A 214 -14.60 -24.11 -21.16
C PRO A 214 -14.37 -24.36 -19.67
N THR A 215 -14.13 -25.60 -19.27
CA THR A 215 -13.85 -25.96 -17.88
C THR A 215 -12.52 -25.37 -17.38
N ILE A 216 -11.49 -25.32 -18.24
CA ILE A 216 -10.21 -24.65 -17.93
C ILE A 216 -10.44 -23.15 -17.69
N ILE A 217 -11.21 -22.49 -18.56
CA ILE A 217 -11.53 -21.07 -18.46
C ILE A 217 -12.27 -20.76 -17.15
N ASP A 218 -13.31 -21.54 -16.83
CA ASP A 218 -14.10 -21.35 -15.61
C ASP A 218 -13.28 -21.60 -14.35
N GLY A 219 -12.54 -22.71 -14.29
CA GLY A 219 -11.72 -23.03 -13.13
C GLY A 219 -10.55 -22.07 -12.91
N PHE A 220 -9.92 -21.58 -13.99
CA PHE A 220 -8.90 -20.54 -13.88
C PHE A 220 -9.49 -19.17 -13.49
N GLY A 221 -10.70 -18.87 -13.95
CA GLY A 221 -11.47 -17.70 -13.54
C GLY A 221 -11.78 -17.73 -12.03
N GLU A 222 -12.21 -18.87 -11.50
CA GLU A 222 -12.50 -19.03 -10.07
C GLU A 222 -11.23 -18.91 -9.22
N LEU A 223 -10.11 -19.49 -9.65
CA LEU A 223 -8.81 -19.29 -8.99
C LEU A 223 -8.46 -17.79 -8.91
N SER A 224 -8.59 -17.08 -10.03
CA SER A 224 -8.32 -15.64 -10.10
C SER A 224 -9.25 -14.84 -9.20
N ASN A 225 -10.53 -15.21 -9.14
CA ASN A 225 -11.51 -14.60 -8.26
C ASN A 225 -11.13 -14.78 -6.78
N MET A 226 -10.73 -15.99 -6.38
CA MET A 226 -10.29 -16.27 -5.01
C MET A 226 -9.03 -15.48 -4.65
N ILE A 227 -8.01 -15.46 -5.52
CA ILE A 227 -6.77 -14.68 -5.31
C ILE A 227 -7.11 -13.21 -5.16
N SER A 228 -7.96 -12.69 -6.04
CA SER A 228 -8.38 -11.29 -6.03
C SER A 228 -9.19 -10.95 -4.77
N GLY A 229 -10.02 -11.87 -4.28
CA GLY A 229 -10.74 -11.75 -3.00
C GLY A 229 -9.80 -11.68 -1.80
N GLY A 230 -8.75 -12.51 -1.77
CA GLY A 230 -7.73 -12.45 -0.73
C GLY A 230 -6.99 -11.11 -0.72
N VAL A 231 -6.56 -10.63 -1.90
CA VAL A 231 -5.91 -9.31 -2.03
C VAL A 231 -6.86 -8.17 -1.64
N GLN A 232 -8.13 -8.23 -2.07
CA GLN A 232 -9.13 -7.22 -1.73
C GLN A 232 -9.41 -7.17 -0.23
N SER A 233 -9.35 -8.30 0.47
CA SER A 233 -9.53 -8.34 1.93
C SER A 233 -8.41 -7.55 2.62
N GLY A 234 -7.14 -7.82 2.28
CA GLY A 234 -6.00 -7.06 2.80
C GLY A 234 -6.02 -5.57 2.43
N LEU A 235 -6.42 -5.25 1.19
CA LEU A 235 -6.61 -3.86 0.77
C LEU A 235 -7.75 -3.17 1.52
N SER A 236 -8.83 -3.87 1.84
CA SER A 236 -9.97 -3.27 2.54
C SER A 236 -9.68 -2.95 3.99
N GLU A 237 -8.78 -3.70 4.64
CA GLU A 237 -8.28 -3.40 5.98
C GLU A 237 -7.49 -2.09 6.02
N GLU A 238 -6.74 -1.77 4.96
CA GLU A 238 -5.90 -0.56 4.90
C GLU A 238 -6.59 0.66 4.27
N TYR A 239 -7.44 0.46 3.25
CA TYR A 239 -7.91 1.54 2.37
C TYR A 239 -9.43 1.76 2.39
N GLU A 240 -10.20 0.89 3.04
CA GLU A 240 -11.68 0.88 3.08
C GLU A 240 -12.36 0.80 1.69
N ASN A 241 -13.55 0.18 1.63
CA ASN A 241 -14.46 0.22 0.48
C ASN A 241 -13.88 -0.27 -0.87
N ILE A 242 -13.06 -1.33 -0.90
CA ILE A 242 -12.61 -1.94 -2.15
C ILE A 242 -13.65 -2.95 -2.64
N SER A 243 -14.13 -2.79 -3.88
CA SER A 243 -15.07 -3.71 -4.53
C SER A 243 -14.44 -4.36 -5.75
N LEU A 244 -14.64 -5.67 -5.92
CA LEU A 244 -14.16 -6.44 -7.05
C LEU A 244 -15.16 -6.45 -8.22
N ILE A 245 -14.61 -6.49 -9.43
CA ILE A 245 -15.32 -6.76 -10.67
C ILE A 245 -15.03 -8.21 -11.06
N PRO A 246 -16.03 -9.00 -11.51
CA PRO A 246 -15.83 -10.38 -11.91
C PRO A 246 -14.69 -10.57 -12.91
N PRO A 247 -13.95 -11.69 -12.83
CA PRO A 247 -12.78 -11.91 -13.68
C PRO A 247 -13.16 -12.08 -15.16
N MET A 248 -12.32 -11.54 -16.04
CA MET A 248 -12.32 -11.86 -17.47
C MET A 248 -11.10 -12.72 -17.80
N VAL A 249 -11.31 -13.85 -18.47
CA VAL A 249 -10.25 -14.80 -18.83
C VAL A 249 -9.90 -14.68 -20.31
N PHE A 250 -8.61 -14.61 -20.62
CA PHE A 250 -8.06 -14.53 -21.97
C PHE A 250 -7.13 -15.69 -22.24
N VAL A 251 -7.18 -16.25 -23.45
CA VAL A 251 -6.32 -17.34 -23.91
C VAL A 251 -5.68 -16.93 -25.24
N GLY A 252 -4.36 -17.05 -25.35
CA GLY A 252 -3.62 -16.67 -26.56
C GLY A 252 -2.10 -16.82 -26.42
N HIS A 253 -1.37 -16.68 -27.52
CA HIS A 253 0.09 -16.87 -27.55
C HIS A 253 0.86 -15.63 -27.06
N GLN A 254 0.26 -14.45 -27.12
CA GLN A 254 0.89 -13.19 -26.70
C GLN A 254 -0.13 -12.33 -25.97
N CYS A 255 -0.03 -12.29 -24.64
CA CYS A 255 -0.83 -11.39 -23.81
C CYS A 255 0.09 -10.34 -23.19
N THR A 256 -0.11 -9.08 -23.56
CA THR A 256 0.61 -7.93 -22.99
C THR A 256 -0.36 -7.04 -22.23
N TYR A 257 0.03 -6.65 -21.02
CA TYR A 257 -0.71 -5.68 -20.20
C TYR A 257 0.16 -4.46 -20.01
N SER A 258 -0.39 -3.28 -20.28
CA SER A 258 0.29 -2.02 -20.06
C SER A 258 -0.69 -1.00 -19.53
N SER A 259 -0.23 -0.18 -18.60
CA SER A 259 -0.94 1.01 -18.19
C SER A 259 0.09 2.11 -17.94
N ASP A 260 -0.11 3.25 -18.59
CA ASP A 260 0.78 4.41 -18.44
C ASP A 260 0.46 5.22 -17.18
N GLN A 261 -0.66 4.92 -16.52
CA GLN A 261 -1.21 5.72 -15.42
C GLN A 261 -1.28 4.97 -14.09
N LEU A 262 -0.99 3.66 -14.09
CA LEU A 262 -1.08 2.81 -12.90
C LEU A 262 0.30 2.35 -12.46
N PHE A 263 0.49 2.26 -11.15
CA PHE A 263 1.63 1.59 -10.56
C PHE A 263 1.46 0.07 -10.67
N ASN A 264 2.57 -0.67 -10.74
CA ASN A 264 2.57 -2.13 -10.84
C ASN A 264 3.34 -2.75 -9.68
N VAL A 265 2.78 -3.83 -9.13
CA VAL A 265 3.45 -4.82 -8.26
C VAL A 265 3.28 -6.18 -8.90
N ARG A 266 4.36 -6.98 -8.91
CA ARG A 266 4.35 -8.34 -9.46
C ARG A 266 4.97 -9.31 -8.47
N ALA A 267 4.32 -10.46 -8.31
CA ALA A 267 4.87 -11.64 -7.66
C ALA A 267 4.92 -12.80 -8.65
N ASP A 268 6.06 -13.47 -8.73
CA ASP A 268 6.24 -14.69 -9.51
C ASP A 268 6.28 -15.90 -8.57
N PHE A 269 5.64 -16.98 -9.01
CA PHE A 269 5.44 -18.18 -8.23
C PHE A 269 5.83 -19.42 -9.02
N ASP A 270 6.28 -20.45 -8.30
CA ASP A 270 6.48 -21.79 -8.84
C ASP A 270 5.85 -22.83 -7.91
N CYS A 271 5.25 -23.87 -8.49
CA CYS A 271 4.61 -24.95 -7.76
C CYS A 271 4.54 -26.23 -8.62
N LEU A 272 3.93 -27.28 -8.09
CA LEU A 272 3.82 -28.57 -8.78
C LEU A 272 3.17 -28.49 -10.18
N PHE A 273 2.30 -27.52 -10.42
CA PHE A 273 1.60 -27.35 -11.70
C PHE A 273 2.39 -26.53 -12.72
N GLY A 274 3.50 -25.93 -12.31
CA GLY A 274 4.32 -25.03 -13.12
C GLY A 274 4.28 -23.57 -12.66
N PRO A 275 4.98 -22.69 -13.38
CA PRO A 275 5.14 -21.30 -12.99
C PRO A 275 3.89 -20.47 -13.32
N PHE A 276 3.63 -19.46 -12.50
CA PHE A 276 2.62 -18.44 -12.76
C PHE A 276 3.00 -17.12 -12.08
N SER A 277 2.34 -16.04 -12.47
CA SER A 277 2.56 -14.73 -11.88
C SER A 277 1.26 -14.05 -11.54
N VAL A 278 1.27 -13.24 -10.48
CA VAL A 278 0.17 -12.35 -10.12
C VAL A 278 0.69 -10.92 -10.14
N GLU A 279 0.06 -10.07 -10.94
CA GLU A 279 0.35 -8.66 -11.06
C GLU A 279 -0.82 -7.83 -10.54
N CYS A 280 -0.54 -6.75 -9.82
CA CYS A 280 -1.53 -5.77 -9.40
C CYS A 280 -1.16 -4.40 -9.99
N PHE A 281 -2.03 -3.89 -10.85
CA PHE A 281 -2.00 -2.52 -11.32
C PHE A 281 -2.90 -1.68 -10.43
N PHE A 282 -2.44 -0.54 -9.92
CA PHE A 282 -3.24 0.29 -9.02
C PHE A 282 -2.91 1.78 -9.11
N SER A 283 -3.87 2.60 -8.71
CA SER A 283 -3.69 4.03 -8.48
C SER A 283 -4.64 4.49 -7.37
N ILE A 284 -4.28 5.62 -6.77
CA ILE A 284 -5.05 6.25 -5.69
C ILE A 284 -6.01 7.23 -6.36
N VAL A 285 -7.28 7.20 -5.94
CA VAL A 285 -8.31 8.17 -6.39
C VAL A 285 -8.02 9.56 -5.85
#